data_AF-A0A238Y0G2-F1
#
_entry.id   AF-A0A238Y0G2-F1
#
_cell.length_a   1.000
_cell.length_b   1.000
_cell.length_c   1.000
_cell.angle_alpha   90.00
_cell.angle_beta   90.00
_cell.angle_gamma   90.00
#
_symmetry.space_group_name_H-M   'P 1'
#
loop_
_entity.id
_entity.type
_entity.pdbx_description
1 polymer ?
#
loop_
_entity_poly.entity_id
_entity_poly.type
_entity_poly.pdbx_seq_one_letter_code
_entity_poly.pdbx_strand_id
1 'polypeptide(L)' 'MKKSRGQPKKDTSPVMLRVDAAMLQAIDDVRRLEDDVPTRPEMIRRMIADWLELRRDKKG' A
#
# COMPACT_ATOMS: atom_id res chain seq x y z
N MET A 1 25.73 12.87 24.76
CA MET A 1 25.00 13.04 23.48
C MET A 1 24.27 11.74 23.14
N LYS A 2 22.93 11.71 23.17
CA LYS A 2 22.16 10.49 22.89
C LYS A 2 22.04 10.33 21.37
N LYS A 3 22.62 9.25 20.81
CA LYS A 3 22.46 8.89 19.40
C LYS A 3 20.99 8.50 19.18
N SER A 4 20.21 9.37 18.53
CA SER A 4 18.91 8.98 17.98
C SER A 4 19.18 7.85 16.99
N ARG A 5 18.75 6.63 17.35
CA ARG A 5 18.77 5.47 16.46
C ARG A 5 17.79 5.76 15.32
N GLY A 6 18.24 6.50 14.32
CA GLY A 6 17.52 6.68 13.07
C GLY A 6 17.28 5.28 12.51
N GLN A 7 16.01 4.89 12.43
CA GLN A 7 15.58 3.68 11.76
C GLN A 7 16.27 3.63 10.38
N PRO A 8 16.79 2.48 9.93
CA PRO A 8 17.39 2.37 8.60
C PRO A 8 16.41 2.95 7.59
N LYS A 9 16.89 3.88 6.75
CA LYS A 9 16.08 4.50 5.71
C LYS A 9 15.58 3.39 4.80
N LYS A 10 14.35 2.92 5.00
CA LYS A 10 13.64 2.18 3.97
C LYS A 10 13.48 3.15 2.80
N ASP A 11 13.86 2.73 1.60
CA ASP A 11 13.64 3.43 0.34
C ASP A 11 12.13 3.46 0.02
N THR A 12 11.38 4.13 0.88
CA THR A 12 9.93 4.28 0.81
C THR A 12 9.58 5.70 1.19
N SER A 13 8.91 6.40 0.29
CA SER A 13 8.37 7.73 0.57
C SER A 13 6.92 7.61 1.03
N PRO A 14 6.50 8.31 2.09
CA PRO A 14 5.09 8.37 2.46
C PRO A 14 4.29 9.08 1.37
N VAL A 15 3.10 8.56 1.07
CA VAL A 15 2.16 9.17 0.13
C VAL A 15 0.90 9.54 0.90
N MET A 16 0.51 10.81 0.86
CA MET A 16 -0.78 11.26 1.37
C MET A 16 -1.83 11.13 0.26
N LEU A 17 -2.72 10.15 0.40
CA LEU A 17 -3.81 9.91 -0.54
C LEU A 17 -5.14 10.29 0.12
N ARG A 18 -5.93 11.13 -0.57
CA ARG A 18 -7.32 11.38 -0.21
C ARG A 18 -8.21 10.47 -1.04
N VAL A 19 -8.98 9.64 -0.37
CA VAL A 19 -9.99 8.76 -0.98
C VAL A 19 -11.33 8.97 -0.31
N ASP A 20 -12.40 8.63 -1.02
CA ASP A 20 -13.74 8.65 -0.47
C ASP A 20 -13.92 7.57 0.61
N ALA A 21 -14.83 7.79 1.56
CA ALA A 21 -15.07 6.86 2.66
C ALA A 21 -15.54 5.48 2.16
N ALA A 22 -16.36 5.48 1.10
CA ALA A 22 -16.83 4.25 0.47
C ALA A 22 -15.67 3.41 -0.11
N MET A 23 -14.68 4.07 -0.72
CA MET A 23 -13.49 3.39 -1.26
C MET A 23 -12.63 2.82 -0.12
N LEU A 24 -12.45 3.56 0.96
CA LEU A 24 -11.70 3.06 2.12
C LEU A 24 -12.36 1.83 2.74
N GLN A 25 -13.70 1.82 2.81
CA GLN A 25 -14.48 0.69 3.31
C GLN A 25 -14.33 -0.53 2.40
N ALA A 26 -14.35 -0.36 1.08
CA ALA A 26 -14.12 -1.45 0.14
C ALA A 26 -12.73 -2.06 0.30
N ILE A 27 -11.69 -1.24 0.51
CA ILE A 27 -10.33 -1.72 0.79
C ILE A 27 -10.26 -2.46 2.15
N ASP A 28 -11.03 -2.02 3.15
CA ASP A 28 -11.17 -2.73 4.43
C ASP A 28 -11.81 -4.10 4.28
N ASP A 29 -12.84 -4.20 3.44
CA ASP A 29 -13.52 -5.46 3.19
C ASP A 29 -12.61 -6.46 2.48
N VAL A 30 -11.93 -6.02 1.40
CA VAL A 30 -10.98 -6.88 0.67
C VAL A 30 -9.84 -7.35 1.54
N ARG A 31 -9.28 -6.49 2.41
CA ARG A 31 -8.18 -6.92 3.30
C ARG A 31 -8.58 -8.06 4.23
N ARG A 32 -9.86 -8.15 4.62
CA ARG A 32 -10.34 -9.18 5.55
C ARG A 32 -10.46 -10.56 4.90
N LEU A 33 -10.47 -10.59 3.56
CA LEU A 33 -10.51 -11.82 2.79
C LEU A 33 -9.11 -12.42 2.59
N GLU A 34 -8.06 -11.64 2.82
CA GLU A 34 -6.66 -12.09 2.72
C GLU A 34 -6.22 -12.79 4.01
N ASP A 35 -5.53 -13.93 3.88
CA ASP A 35 -5.03 -14.75 5.00
C ASP A 35 -4.15 -13.97 6.00
N ASP A 36 -3.32 -13.05 5.48
CA ASP A 36 -2.36 -12.26 6.27
C ASP A 36 -2.94 -10.93 6.78
N VAL A 37 -4.20 -10.62 6.44
CA VAL A 37 -4.91 -9.36 6.78
C VAL A 37 -3.99 -8.14 6.65
N PRO A 38 -3.53 -7.80 5.43
CA PRO A 38 -2.51 -6.79 5.24
C PRO A 38 -2.98 -5.44 5.77
N THR A 39 -2.05 -4.63 6.29
CA THR A 39 -2.41 -3.28 6.73
C THR A 39 -2.93 -2.46 5.54
N ARG A 40 -3.76 -1.44 5.80
CA ARG A 40 -4.27 -0.50 4.78
C ARG A 40 -3.19 -0.06 3.75
N PRO A 41 -2.03 0.47 4.18
CA PRO A 41 -1.00 0.88 3.23
C PRO A 41 -0.38 -0.30 2.46
N GLU A 42 -0.30 -1.49 3.05
CA GLU A 42 0.21 -2.68 2.35
C GLU A 42 -0.78 -3.17 1.29
N MET A 43 -2.07 -3.22 1.60
CA MET A 43 -3.10 -3.58 0.64
C MET A 43 -3.08 -2.63 -0.57
N ILE A 44 -3.00 -1.32 -0.30
CA ILE A 44 -2.92 -0.31 -1.36
C ILE A 44 -1.66 -0.51 -2.22
N ARG A 45 -0.51 -0.84 -1.62
CA ARG A 45 0.72 -1.15 -2.37
C ARG A 45 0.54 -2.36 -3.29
N ARG A 46 -0.06 -3.45 -2.79
CA ARG A 46 -0.35 -4.66 -3.59
C ARG A 46 -1.24 -4.32 -4.78
N MET A 47 -2.34 -3.60 -4.55
CA MET A 47 -3.27 -3.17 -5.60
C MET A 47 -2.59 -2.30 -6.67
N ILE A 48 -1.74 -1.36 -6.26
CA ILE A 48 -1.03 -0.48 -7.20
C ILE A 48 -0.01 -1.30 -8.02
N ALA A 49 0.75 -2.19 -7.38
CA ALA A 49 1.74 -3.04 -8.06
C ALA A 49 1.08 -3.95 -9.10
N ASP A 50 0.01 -4.66 -8.70
CA ASP A 50 -0.78 -5.52 -9.57
C ASP A 50 -1.35 -4.74 -10.78
N TRP A 51 -1.94 -3.57 -10.53
CA TRP A 51 -2.48 -2.73 -11.59
C TRP A 51 -1.39 -2.23 -12.56
N LEU A 52 -0.21 -1.87 -12.05
CA LEU A 52 0.93 -1.44 -12.88
C LEU A 52 1.47 -2.59 -13.73
N GLU A 53 1.54 -3.80 -13.17
CA GLU A 53 1.96 -5.01 -13.90
C GLU A 53 0.99 -5.32 -15.04
N LEU A 54 -0.32 -5.34 -14.76
CA LEU A 54 -1.37 -5.52 -15.77
C LEU A 54 -1.29 -4.48 -16.90
N ARG A 55 -0.94 -3.23 -16.58
CA ARG A 55 -0.81 -2.15 -17.56
C ARG A 55 0.48 -2.24 -18.38
N ARG A 56 1.55 -2.78 -17.79
CA ARG A 56 2.82 -3.02 -18.48
C ARG A 56 2.68 -4.13 -19.50
N ASP A 57 1.99 -5.21 -19.14
CA ASP A 57 1.76 -6.37 -20.01
C ASP A 57 0.91 -6.00 -21.24
N LYS A 58 -0.13 -5.17 -21.05
CA LYS A 58 -0.98 -4.66 -22.16
C LYS A 58 -0.30 -3.69 -23.12
N LYS A 59 0.94 -3.29 -22.86
CA LYS A 59 1.75 -2.40 -23.72
C LYS A 59 2.91 -3.12 -24.42
N GLY A 60 3.13 -4.40 -24.13
CA GLY A 60 4.04 -5.29 -24.87
C GLY A 60 3.34 -5.96 -26.03
#